data_AF-A0A1Y1Z145-F1
#
_entry.id   AF-A0A1Y1Z145-F1
#
_cell.length_a   1.000
_cell.length_b   1.000
_cell.length_c   1.000
_cell.angle_alpha   90.00
_cell.angle_beta   90.00
_cell.angle_gamma   90.00
#
_symmetry.space_group_name_H-M   'P 1'
#
loop_
_entity.id
_entity.type
_entity.pdbx_description
1 polymer ?
#
loop_
_entity_poly.entity_id
_entity_poly.type
_entity_poly.pdbx_seq_one_letter_code
_entity_poly.pdbx_strand_id
1 'polypeptide(L)'
;MPCAEFFAGLCDVQLQTGRAATPETRSMFSSKAAIQHLIDESSLTFAPGLAGMIQSPNAPSVQQLRACSVMLTKDDLRSKWIVYLQYYRKGPHWYICCGKSTNLKAAQERIRDYVKNSSTIPQSIKDLAKTGFQHMGHTILAAVDIPFDGADRIYTSALVTMFEATFATGFWAYTPLTLGSVTPLRFWEEVPWSGPCSHSALMEIDFANLKDDLPNLDELRLARIEHQSLASKEYKSSEKGQVAMEKYKDSLKEAYRTNEEFREKRLQYSKQCTADGKQAIARTKYKASEKYKSTEAAYKASGALAESKSKYAKSDKNKAAQAKYAASEKKGKVAAKRRQAKYRAKKKLARMQASGH
;
A
#
# COMPACT_ATOMS: atom_id res chain seq x y z
N MET A 1 -4.40 -13.72 -34.52
CA MET A 1 -3.40 -14.24 -33.56
C MET A 1 -1.97 -13.70 -33.77
N PRO A 2 -1.70 -12.38 -33.99
CA PRO A 2 -0.32 -11.89 -34.16
C PRO A 2 0.45 -11.65 -32.84
N CYS A 3 -0.21 -11.71 -31.68
CA CYS A 3 0.40 -11.28 -30.41
C CYS A 3 1.29 -12.34 -29.75
N ALA A 4 0.90 -13.62 -29.82
CA ALA A 4 1.61 -14.68 -29.09
C ALA A 4 3.06 -14.81 -29.58
N GLU A 5 3.26 -14.90 -30.91
CA GLU A 5 4.59 -15.06 -31.50
C GLU A 5 5.53 -13.90 -31.15
N PHE A 6 4.99 -12.67 -31.16
CA PHE A 6 5.71 -11.48 -30.77
C PHE A 6 6.18 -11.58 -29.31
N PHE A 7 5.27 -11.92 -28.39
CA PHE A 7 5.56 -12.03 -26.97
C PHE A 7 6.52 -13.20 -26.66
N ALA A 8 6.37 -14.34 -27.34
CA ALA A 8 7.32 -15.45 -27.26
C ALA A 8 8.73 -15.00 -27.67
N GLY A 9 8.84 -14.22 -28.75
CA GLY A 9 10.12 -13.65 -29.19
C GLY A 9 10.76 -12.72 -28.16
N LEU A 10 9.98 -11.85 -27.51
CA LEU A 10 10.49 -10.99 -26.45
C LEU A 10 11.00 -11.78 -25.25
N CYS A 11 10.25 -12.81 -24.84
CA CYS A 11 10.64 -13.70 -23.75
C CYS A 11 11.92 -14.48 -24.08
N ASP A 12 12.02 -15.04 -25.29
CA ASP A 12 13.22 -15.74 -25.76
C ASP A 12 14.45 -14.82 -25.70
N VAL A 13 14.35 -13.60 -26.27
CA VAL A 13 15.44 -12.62 -26.19
C VAL A 13 15.80 -12.32 -24.74
N GLN A 14 14.83 -12.06 -23.87
CA GLN A 14 15.07 -11.79 -22.44
C GLN A 14 15.76 -12.96 -21.74
N LEU A 15 15.41 -14.21 -22.06
CA LEU A 15 16.03 -15.40 -21.48
C LEU A 15 17.48 -15.59 -21.93
N GLN A 16 17.74 -15.45 -23.23
CA GLN A 16 19.08 -15.65 -23.81
C GLN A 16 20.06 -14.59 -23.32
N THR A 17 19.59 -13.37 -23.17
CA THR A 17 20.43 -12.22 -22.88
C THR A 17 20.47 -11.83 -21.40
N GLY A 18 19.45 -12.22 -20.64
CA GLY A 18 19.37 -11.97 -19.21
C GLY A 18 20.42 -12.78 -18.44
N ARG A 19 21.39 -12.10 -17.83
CA ARG A 19 22.39 -12.74 -16.95
C ARG A 19 21.80 -13.32 -15.67
N ALA A 20 20.62 -12.82 -15.30
CA ALA A 20 19.84 -13.28 -14.16
C ALA A 20 19.03 -14.56 -14.46
N ALA A 21 18.94 -14.97 -15.73
CA ALA A 21 18.27 -16.23 -16.09
C ALA A 21 19.14 -17.40 -15.63
N THR A 22 18.55 -18.28 -14.82
CA THR A 22 19.25 -19.51 -14.39
C THR A 22 19.31 -20.52 -15.53
N PRO A 23 20.29 -21.45 -15.54
CA PRO A 23 20.34 -22.53 -16.54
C PRO A 23 19.05 -23.36 -16.60
N GLU A 24 18.41 -23.60 -15.45
CA GLU A 24 17.14 -24.34 -15.37
C GLU A 24 16.02 -23.60 -16.09
N THR A 25 15.95 -22.28 -15.93
CA THR A 25 14.99 -21.43 -16.63
C THR A 25 15.22 -21.49 -18.14
N ARG A 26 16.48 -21.45 -18.58
CA ARG A 26 16.84 -21.56 -20.00
C ARG A 26 16.54 -22.94 -20.58
N SER A 27 16.74 -24.00 -19.79
CA SER A 27 16.47 -25.38 -20.20
C SER A 27 14.97 -25.64 -20.35
N MET A 28 14.15 -25.13 -19.41
CA MET A 28 12.69 -25.22 -19.46
C MET A 28 12.11 -24.53 -20.71
N PHE A 29 12.69 -23.40 -21.11
CA PHE A 29 12.31 -22.65 -22.29
C PHE A 29 13.40 -22.75 -23.36
N SER A 30 13.58 -23.97 -23.88
CA SER A 30 14.68 -24.31 -24.79
C SER A 30 14.69 -23.53 -26.11
N SER A 31 13.55 -22.95 -26.51
CA SER A 31 13.43 -22.16 -27.73
C SER A 31 12.21 -21.23 -27.71
N LYS A 32 12.23 -20.20 -28.56
CA LYS A 32 11.03 -19.40 -28.91
C LYS A 32 9.81 -20.27 -29.24
N ALA A 33 9.99 -21.37 -29.97
CA ALA A 33 8.90 -22.26 -30.36
C ALA A 33 8.25 -22.96 -29.15
N ALA A 34 9.06 -23.39 -28.17
CA ALA A 34 8.55 -23.97 -26.93
C ALA A 34 7.76 -22.95 -26.10
N ILE A 35 8.26 -21.70 -26.01
CA ILE A 35 7.55 -20.60 -25.34
C ILE A 35 6.22 -20.31 -26.05
N GLN A 36 6.25 -20.23 -27.38
CA GLN A 36 5.06 -19.99 -28.20
C GLN A 36 4.00 -21.07 -27.99
N HIS A 37 4.41 -22.35 -28.03
CA HIS A 37 3.52 -23.48 -27.75
C HIS A 37 2.89 -23.37 -26.35
N LEU A 38 3.66 -23.02 -25.33
CA LEU A 38 3.12 -22.83 -23.97
C LEU A 38 2.15 -21.64 -23.88
N ILE A 39 2.36 -20.58 -24.66
CA ILE A 39 1.40 -19.48 -24.76
C ILE A 39 0.10 -19.98 -25.41
N ASP A 40 0.20 -20.70 -26.52
CA ASP A 40 -0.95 -21.17 -27.30
C ASP A 40 -1.79 -22.21 -26.56
N GLU A 41 -1.15 -23.10 -25.79
CA GLU A 41 -1.82 -24.10 -24.95
C GLU A 41 -2.39 -23.51 -23.64
N SER A 42 -1.94 -22.31 -23.27
CA SER A 42 -2.45 -21.61 -22.09
C SER A 42 -3.65 -20.74 -22.42
N SER A 43 -4.47 -20.40 -21.42
CA SER A 43 -5.49 -19.37 -21.58
C SER A 43 -4.95 -17.94 -21.43
N LEU A 44 -3.67 -17.73 -21.74
CA LEU A 44 -3.00 -16.46 -21.57
C LEU A 44 -3.59 -15.40 -22.50
N THR A 45 -4.01 -14.30 -21.90
CA THR A 45 -4.59 -13.14 -22.57
C THR A 45 -3.74 -11.93 -22.27
N PHE A 46 -3.35 -11.18 -23.31
CA PHE A 46 -2.61 -9.93 -23.18
C PHE A 46 -3.52 -8.71 -23.26
N ALA A 47 -3.08 -7.60 -22.66
CA ALA A 47 -3.80 -6.34 -22.75
C ALA A 47 -3.93 -5.88 -24.22
N PRO A 48 -5.12 -5.40 -24.63
CA PRO A 48 -5.34 -4.97 -26.00
C PRO A 48 -4.43 -3.79 -26.34
N GLY A 49 -3.75 -3.87 -27.49
CA GLY A 49 -2.81 -2.83 -27.94
C GLY A 49 -1.42 -2.90 -27.30
N LEU A 50 -1.16 -3.82 -26.36
CA LEU A 50 0.14 -3.93 -25.69
C LEU A 50 1.30 -4.19 -26.66
N ALA A 51 1.12 -5.09 -27.63
CA ALA A 51 2.14 -5.39 -28.64
C ALA A 51 2.46 -4.15 -29.49
N GLY A 52 1.43 -3.46 -30.01
CA GLY A 52 1.60 -2.23 -30.77
C GLY A 52 2.23 -1.10 -29.95
N MET A 53 1.93 -1.03 -28.65
CA MET A 53 2.55 -0.08 -27.74
C MET A 53 4.05 -0.36 -27.57
N ILE A 54 4.44 -1.63 -27.40
CA ILE A 54 5.85 -2.02 -27.27
C ILE A 54 6.62 -1.79 -28.58
N GLN A 55 5.98 -2.04 -29.72
CA GLN A 55 6.57 -1.84 -31.05
C GLN A 55 6.68 -0.35 -31.45
N SER A 56 6.01 0.55 -30.71
CA SER A 56 6.11 1.99 -30.94
C SER A 56 7.53 2.48 -30.65
N PRO A 57 8.15 3.29 -31.54
CA PRO A 57 9.47 3.88 -31.28
C PRO A 57 9.46 4.85 -30.10
N ASN A 58 8.31 5.43 -29.79
CA ASN A 58 8.15 6.37 -28.68
C ASN A 58 7.59 5.67 -27.45
N ALA A 59 8.16 5.98 -26.29
CA ALA A 59 7.64 5.51 -25.01
C ALA A 59 6.21 6.02 -24.79
N PRO A 60 5.29 5.15 -24.32
CA PRO A 60 3.93 5.57 -24.00
C PRO A 60 3.95 6.51 -22.79
N SER A 61 2.93 7.36 -22.66
CA SER A 61 2.66 8.05 -21.40
C SER A 61 2.16 7.07 -20.34
N VAL A 62 2.32 7.43 -19.06
CA VAL A 62 1.76 6.64 -17.95
C VAL A 62 0.23 6.49 -18.07
N GLN A 63 -0.45 7.50 -18.62
CA GLN A 63 -1.89 7.46 -18.88
C GLN A 63 -2.25 6.40 -19.93
N GLN A 64 -1.49 6.32 -21.02
CA GLN A 64 -1.68 5.28 -22.04
C GLN A 64 -1.44 3.88 -21.47
N LEU A 65 -0.40 3.69 -20.66
CA LEU A 65 -0.15 2.42 -19.95
C LEU A 65 -1.31 2.04 -19.02
N ARG A 66 -1.86 3.02 -18.29
CA ARG A 66 -3.03 2.82 -17.41
C ARG A 66 -4.28 2.40 -18.16
N ALA A 67 -4.46 2.88 -19.39
CA ALA A 67 -5.59 2.49 -20.25
C ALA A 67 -5.39 1.10 -20.89
N CYS A 68 -4.15 0.65 -21.06
CA CYS A 68 -3.79 -0.62 -21.70
C CYS A 68 -3.86 -1.79 -20.71
N SER A 69 -5.08 -2.15 -20.25
CA SER A 69 -5.29 -3.25 -19.30
C SER A 69 -6.16 -4.36 -19.89
N VAL A 70 -5.86 -5.61 -19.52
CA VAL A 70 -6.83 -6.70 -19.58
C VAL A 70 -8.00 -6.33 -18.67
N MET A 71 -9.22 -6.43 -19.20
CA MET A 71 -10.44 -6.22 -18.42
C MET A 71 -10.81 -7.53 -17.73
N LEU A 72 -10.68 -7.58 -16.41
CA LEU A 72 -11.04 -8.74 -15.60
C LEU A 72 -12.29 -8.46 -14.77
N THR A 73 -13.23 -9.40 -14.78
CA THR A 73 -14.38 -9.41 -13.88
C THR A 73 -13.94 -9.71 -12.44
N LYS A 74 -14.86 -9.59 -11.48
CA LYS A 74 -14.60 -9.97 -10.08
C LYS A 74 -14.28 -11.46 -9.92
N ASP A 75 -14.82 -12.30 -10.80
CA ASP A 75 -14.61 -13.75 -10.75
C ASP A 75 -13.28 -14.10 -11.40
N ASP A 76 -12.93 -13.46 -12.52
CA ASP A 76 -11.60 -13.58 -13.12
C ASP A 76 -10.47 -13.25 -12.13
N LEU A 77 -10.66 -12.21 -11.31
CA LEU A 77 -9.68 -11.85 -10.29
C LEU A 77 -9.44 -12.97 -9.25
N ARG A 78 -10.39 -13.90 -9.08
CA ARG A 78 -10.29 -15.04 -8.16
C ARG A 78 -9.78 -16.31 -8.82
N SER A 79 -9.81 -16.40 -10.15
CA SER A 79 -9.46 -17.60 -10.91
C SER A 79 -8.25 -17.43 -11.84
N LYS A 80 -7.70 -16.21 -11.96
CA LYS A 80 -6.57 -15.93 -12.85
C LYS A 80 -5.32 -15.46 -12.14
N TRP A 81 -4.18 -15.95 -12.63
CA TRP A 81 -2.86 -15.36 -12.42
C TRP A 81 -2.66 -14.18 -13.37
N ILE A 82 -1.85 -13.22 -12.95
CA ILE A 82 -1.65 -11.98 -13.71
C ILE A 82 -0.20 -11.51 -13.68
N VAL A 83 0.17 -10.78 -14.73
CA VAL A 83 1.33 -9.87 -14.74
C VAL A 83 0.79 -8.45 -14.82
N TYR A 84 1.28 -7.56 -13.96
CA TYR A 84 0.71 -6.24 -13.77
C TYR A 84 1.78 -5.16 -13.57
N LEU A 85 1.39 -3.91 -13.84
CA LEU A 85 2.13 -2.71 -13.45
C LEU A 85 1.41 -2.00 -12.30
N GLN A 86 2.15 -1.55 -11.30
CA GLN A 86 1.69 -0.66 -10.23
C GLN A 86 2.25 0.74 -10.44
N TYR A 87 1.43 1.76 -10.25
CA TYR A 87 1.80 3.16 -10.48
C TYR A 87 1.87 3.93 -9.18
N TYR A 88 2.94 4.72 -9.04
CA TYR A 88 3.16 5.59 -7.89
C TYR A 88 3.54 6.99 -8.36
N ARG A 89 3.04 8.02 -7.67
CA ARG A 89 3.28 9.41 -8.05
C ARG A 89 3.66 10.28 -6.85
N LYS A 90 4.64 11.17 -7.07
CA LYS A 90 4.98 12.28 -6.16
C LYS A 90 5.26 13.54 -6.97
N GLY A 91 4.31 14.47 -7.00
CA GLY A 91 4.38 15.64 -7.88
C GLY A 91 4.42 15.24 -9.36
N PRO A 92 5.41 15.69 -10.16
CA PRO A 92 5.54 15.28 -11.56
C PRO A 92 6.19 13.90 -11.74
N HIS A 93 6.81 13.34 -10.70
CA HIS A 93 7.59 12.11 -10.81
C HIS A 93 6.71 10.87 -10.71
N TRP A 94 6.96 9.92 -11.60
CA TRP A 94 6.29 8.62 -11.65
C TRP A 94 7.25 7.48 -11.35
N TYR A 95 6.73 6.49 -10.63
CA TYR A 95 7.37 5.19 -10.46
C TYR A 95 6.43 4.10 -10.97
N ILE A 96 7.00 3.12 -11.66
CA ILE A 96 6.29 1.92 -12.12
C ILE A 96 6.99 0.68 -11.56
N CYS A 97 6.21 -0.22 -10.99
CA CYS A 97 6.67 -1.53 -10.53
C CYS A 97 5.95 -2.61 -11.34
N CYS A 98 6.70 -3.50 -11.98
CA CYS A 98 6.16 -4.69 -12.63
C CYS A 98 6.16 -5.83 -11.62
N GLY A 99 5.04 -6.56 -11.56
CA GLY A 99 4.84 -7.64 -10.62
C GLY A 99 3.99 -8.76 -11.22
N LYS A 100 4.01 -9.94 -10.58
CA LYS A 100 3.07 -11.03 -10.86
C LYS A 100 2.24 -11.46 -9.65
N SER A 101 1.17 -12.21 -9.93
CA SER A 101 0.50 -13.06 -8.94
C SER A 101 0.43 -14.49 -9.47
N THR A 102 1.11 -15.42 -8.79
CA THR A 102 1.07 -16.87 -9.06
C THR A 102 0.62 -17.67 -7.83
N ASN A 103 -0.05 -17.02 -6.87
CA ASN A 103 -0.54 -17.69 -5.66
C ASN A 103 -1.94 -18.29 -5.88
N LEU A 104 -2.35 -19.21 -5.00
CA LEU A 104 -3.67 -19.87 -5.08
C LEU A 104 -4.86 -18.93 -4.88
N LYS A 105 -4.62 -17.74 -4.32
CA LYS A 105 -5.63 -16.71 -4.09
C LYS A 105 -5.72 -15.69 -5.24
N ALA A 106 -5.09 -16.03 -6.37
CA ALA A 106 -5.20 -15.34 -7.64
C ALA A 106 -4.78 -13.86 -7.61
N ALA A 107 -5.19 -13.12 -8.65
CA ALA A 107 -4.97 -11.68 -8.76
C ALA A 107 -5.59 -10.87 -7.61
N GLN A 108 -6.73 -11.32 -7.07
CA GLN A 108 -7.54 -10.54 -6.14
C GLN A 108 -6.79 -10.18 -4.85
N GLU A 109 -6.12 -11.15 -4.23
CA GLU A 109 -5.37 -10.89 -3.00
C GLU A 109 -4.22 -9.92 -3.27
N ARG A 110 -3.49 -10.14 -4.37
CA ARG A 110 -2.33 -9.30 -4.70
C ARG A 110 -2.72 -7.85 -4.97
N ILE A 111 -3.80 -7.60 -5.71
CA ILE A 111 -4.31 -6.23 -5.93
C ILE A 111 -4.78 -5.60 -4.60
N ARG A 112 -5.47 -6.37 -3.77
CA ARG A 112 -5.95 -5.91 -2.46
C ARG A 112 -4.80 -5.53 -1.52
N ASP A 113 -3.69 -6.26 -1.57
CA ASP A 113 -2.52 -6.00 -0.73
C ASP A 113 -1.94 -4.60 -0.94
N TYR A 114 -1.86 -4.14 -2.21
CA TYR A 114 -1.41 -2.79 -2.52
C TYR A 114 -2.41 -1.73 -2.06
N VAL A 115 -3.71 -1.95 -2.26
CA VAL A 115 -4.74 -0.99 -1.82
C VAL A 115 -4.74 -0.84 -0.30
N LYS A 116 -4.49 -1.92 0.44
CA LYS A 116 -4.49 -1.91 1.91
C LYS A 116 -3.12 -1.61 2.53
N ASN A 117 -2.09 -1.34 1.73
CA ASN A 117 -0.70 -1.22 2.20
C ASN A 117 -0.30 -2.39 3.13
N SER A 118 -0.62 -3.61 2.70
CA SER A 118 -0.39 -4.84 3.47
C SER A 118 1.09 -5.05 3.79
N SER A 119 1.37 -5.82 4.85
CA SER A 119 2.75 -6.24 5.19
C SER A 119 3.39 -7.12 4.11
N THR A 120 2.60 -7.70 3.20
CA THR A 120 3.02 -8.59 2.10
C THR A 120 3.50 -7.86 0.85
N ILE A 121 3.38 -6.52 0.77
CA ILE A 121 3.94 -5.76 -0.35
C ILE A 121 5.47 -5.66 -0.23
N PRO A 122 6.22 -5.60 -1.35
CA PRO A 122 7.67 -5.52 -1.33
C PRO A 122 8.21 -4.32 -0.53
N GLN A 123 9.39 -4.47 0.08
CA GLN A 123 9.98 -3.43 0.92
C GLN A 123 10.26 -2.13 0.13
N SER A 124 10.71 -2.24 -1.13
CA SER A 124 10.93 -1.09 -2.01
C SER A 124 9.67 -0.24 -2.21
N ILE A 125 8.49 -0.87 -2.26
CA ILE A 125 7.20 -0.18 -2.35
C ILE A 125 6.84 0.51 -1.04
N LYS A 126 7.08 -0.15 0.10
CA LYS A 126 6.89 0.48 1.42
C LYS A 126 7.77 1.72 1.56
N ASP A 127 8.99 1.68 1.04
CA ASP A 127 9.92 2.80 1.10
C ASP A 127 9.52 3.94 0.15
N LEU A 128 8.97 3.64 -1.03
CA LEU A 128 8.30 4.63 -1.88
C LEU A 128 7.15 5.33 -1.13
N ALA A 129 6.28 4.57 -0.46
CA ALA A 129 5.17 5.13 0.31
C ALA A 129 5.67 6.05 1.44
N LYS A 130 6.69 5.63 2.19
CA LYS A 130 7.32 6.44 3.26
C LYS A 130 7.93 7.74 2.73
N THR A 131 8.47 7.72 1.51
CA THR A 131 9.05 8.93 0.88
C THR A 131 7.98 9.85 0.27
N GLY A 132 6.69 9.54 0.45
CA GLY A 132 5.57 10.40 0.07
C GLY A 132 5.02 10.13 -1.34
N PHE A 133 5.37 9.01 -1.97
CA PHE A 133 4.71 8.57 -3.19
C PHE A 133 3.34 8.00 -2.88
N GLN A 134 2.34 8.38 -3.68
CA GLN A 134 0.97 7.90 -3.58
C GLN A 134 0.72 6.81 -4.61
N HIS A 135 0.01 5.75 -4.22
CA HIS A 135 -0.45 4.71 -5.13
C HIS A 135 -1.56 5.27 -6.05
N MET A 136 -1.38 5.12 -7.36
CA MET A 136 -2.29 5.69 -8.37
C MET A 136 -3.13 4.63 -9.08
N GLY A 137 -2.92 3.34 -8.77
CA GLY A 137 -3.63 2.21 -9.36
C GLY A 137 -2.69 1.19 -9.99
N HIS A 138 -3.26 0.33 -10.84
CA HIS A 138 -2.56 -0.74 -11.53
C HIS A 138 -3.13 -0.99 -12.92
N THR A 139 -2.36 -1.70 -13.74
CA THR A 139 -2.72 -2.20 -15.06
C THR A 139 -2.42 -3.68 -15.12
N ILE A 140 -3.32 -4.48 -15.66
CA ILE A 140 -3.09 -5.91 -15.89
C ILE A 140 -2.59 -6.07 -17.33
N LEU A 141 -1.32 -6.44 -17.49
CA LEU A 141 -0.67 -6.59 -18.81
C LEU A 141 -0.99 -7.94 -19.44
N ALA A 142 -1.05 -8.99 -18.62
CA ALA A 142 -1.40 -10.33 -19.04
C ALA A 142 -2.16 -11.05 -17.92
N ALA A 143 -3.04 -11.97 -18.30
CA ALA A 143 -3.81 -12.82 -17.39
C ALA A 143 -3.91 -14.23 -17.94
N VAL A 144 -3.81 -15.25 -17.08
CA VAL A 144 -3.95 -16.66 -17.44
C VAL A 144 -4.78 -17.35 -16.37
N ASP A 145 -5.58 -18.34 -16.74
CA ASP A 145 -6.28 -19.15 -15.74
C ASP A 145 -5.27 -19.86 -14.84
N ILE A 146 -5.67 -20.05 -13.58
CA ILE A 146 -4.89 -20.87 -12.66
C ILE A 146 -5.03 -22.32 -13.13
N PRO A 147 -3.95 -22.96 -13.59
CA PRO A 147 -4.00 -24.35 -14.01
C PRO A 147 -4.25 -25.26 -12.80
N PHE A 148 -4.77 -26.45 -13.09
CA PHE A 148 -4.88 -27.52 -12.09
C PHE A 148 -3.49 -27.96 -11.60
N ASP A 149 -3.44 -28.61 -10.44
CA ASP A 149 -2.18 -29.04 -9.83
C ASP A 149 -1.38 -29.98 -10.75
N GLY A 150 -0.05 -29.94 -10.65
CA GLY A 150 0.86 -30.79 -11.42
C GLY A 150 1.82 -30.01 -12.32
N ALA A 151 2.25 -30.64 -13.43
CA ALA A 151 3.21 -30.10 -14.37
C ALA A 151 2.76 -28.76 -15.00
N ASP A 152 1.50 -28.67 -15.41
CA ASP A 152 0.93 -27.47 -16.06
C ASP A 152 1.04 -26.23 -15.17
N ARG A 153 0.89 -26.41 -13.87
CA ARG A 153 1.06 -25.35 -12.87
C ARG A 153 2.46 -24.81 -12.81
N ILE A 154 3.44 -25.67 -13.01
CA ILE A 154 4.85 -25.33 -12.96
C ILE A 154 5.22 -24.55 -14.21
N TYR A 155 4.90 -25.08 -15.39
CA TYR A 155 5.16 -24.41 -16.67
C TYR A 155 4.45 -23.06 -16.76
N THR A 156 3.18 -22.99 -16.35
CA THR A 156 2.42 -21.73 -16.37
C THR A 156 2.99 -20.72 -15.36
N SER A 157 3.40 -21.16 -14.17
CA SER A 157 4.04 -20.27 -13.19
C SER A 157 5.37 -19.72 -13.70
N ALA A 158 6.19 -20.57 -14.32
CA ALA A 158 7.42 -20.17 -14.96
C ALA A 158 7.16 -19.19 -16.13
N LEU A 159 6.14 -19.45 -16.95
CA LEU A 159 5.72 -18.58 -18.05
C LEU A 159 5.30 -17.18 -17.55
N VAL A 160 4.46 -17.12 -16.51
CA VAL A 160 4.05 -15.85 -15.87
C VAL A 160 5.27 -15.10 -15.29
N THR A 161 6.22 -15.82 -14.71
CA THR A 161 7.47 -15.24 -14.17
C THR A 161 8.37 -14.67 -15.27
N MET A 162 8.46 -15.38 -16.39
CA MET A 162 9.19 -14.91 -17.56
C MET A 162 8.56 -13.64 -18.14
N PHE A 163 7.23 -13.56 -18.20
CA PHE A 163 6.55 -12.33 -18.62
C PHE A 163 6.76 -11.17 -17.65
N GLU A 164 6.72 -11.42 -16.34
CA GLU A 164 7.06 -10.39 -15.35
C GLU A 164 8.46 -9.83 -15.59
N ALA A 165 9.46 -10.69 -15.78
CA ALA A 165 10.82 -10.25 -16.05
C ALA A 165 10.94 -9.50 -17.39
N THR A 166 10.33 -10.03 -18.44
CA THR A 166 10.34 -9.43 -19.79
C THR A 166 9.73 -8.04 -19.77
N PHE A 167 8.56 -7.88 -19.16
CA PHE A 167 7.90 -6.59 -19.02
C PHE A 167 8.61 -5.67 -18.03
N ALA A 168 9.17 -6.19 -16.93
CA ALA A 168 9.94 -5.36 -16.00
C ALA A 168 11.18 -4.74 -16.67
N THR A 169 11.92 -5.52 -17.48
CA THR A 169 13.06 -4.99 -18.25
C THR A 169 12.57 -3.99 -19.30
N GLY A 170 11.59 -4.39 -20.10
CA GLY A 170 11.09 -3.61 -21.23
C GLY A 170 10.46 -2.27 -20.84
N PHE A 171 9.68 -2.25 -19.74
CA PHE A 171 9.08 -1.04 -19.18
C PHE A 171 9.99 -0.32 -18.18
N TRP A 172 11.29 -0.64 -18.09
CA TRP A 172 12.22 0.04 -17.17
C TRP A 172 11.73 0.08 -15.70
N ALA A 173 11.11 -1.00 -15.25
CA ALA A 173 10.60 -1.12 -13.87
C ALA A 173 11.69 -1.46 -12.85
N TYR A 174 12.96 -1.58 -13.30
CA TYR A 174 14.14 -1.79 -12.46
C TYR A 174 14.84 -0.49 -12.06
N THR A 175 15.56 -0.55 -10.94
CA THR A 175 16.49 0.52 -10.57
C THR A 175 17.66 0.59 -11.56
N PRO A 176 18.26 1.77 -11.80
CA PRO A 176 19.42 1.91 -12.69
C PRO A 176 20.60 0.98 -12.37
N LEU A 177 20.82 0.68 -11.09
CA LEU A 177 21.88 -0.23 -10.64
C LEU A 177 21.64 -1.68 -11.09
N THR A 178 20.38 -2.11 -11.13
CA THR A 178 19.96 -3.43 -11.63
C THR A 178 20.04 -3.50 -13.15
N LEU A 179 19.81 -2.40 -13.86
CA LEU A 179 19.86 -2.34 -15.32
C LEU A 179 21.27 -2.64 -15.88
N GLY A 180 22.34 -2.30 -15.14
CA GLY A 180 23.72 -2.58 -15.54
C GLY A 180 24.08 -4.07 -15.63
N SER A 181 23.28 -4.96 -15.05
CA SER A 181 23.44 -6.42 -15.13
C SER A 181 22.37 -7.13 -15.98
N VAL A 182 21.31 -6.44 -16.38
CA VAL A 182 20.08 -7.03 -16.99
C VAL A 182 19.85 -6.61 -18.46
N THR A 183 20.66 -5.71 -19.01
CA THR A 183 20.57 -5.25 -20.42
C THR A 183 20.62 -6.42 -21.40
N PRO A 184 19.57 -6.60 -22.22
CA PRO A 184 19.35 -5.66 -23.31
C PRO A 184 17.89 -5.36 -23.71
N LEU A 185 16.85 -5.93 -23.09
CA LEU A 185 15.47 -5.73 -23.55
C LEU A 185 14.92 -4.37 -23.14
N ARG A 186 15.33 -3.31 -23.84
CA ARG A 186 14.81 -1.94 -23.69
C ARG A 186 13.96 -1.61 -24.90
N PHE A 187 12.67 -1.40 -24.68
CA PHE A 187 11.76 -1.00 -25.76
C PHE A 187 11.99 0.45 -26.19
N TRP A 188 12.44 1.28 -25.25
CA TRP A 188 12.68 2.71 -25.45
C TRP A 188 13.99 3.13 -24.79
N GLU A 189 14.63 4.17 -25.34
CA GLU A 189 15.86 4.77 -24.79
C GLU A 189 15.59 5.56 -23.51
N GLU A 190 14.47 6.28 -23.49
CA GLU A 190 14.03 7.11 -22.37
C GLU A 190 12.57 6.85 -22.03
N VAL A 191 12.23 6.95 -20.75
CA VAL A 191 10.86 6.80 -20.25
C VAL A 191 10.56 7.88 -19.20
N PRO A 192 9.29 8.34 -19.07
CA PRO A 192 8.91 9.37 -18.12
C PRO A 192 8.69 8.85 -16.68
N TRP A 193 9.24 7.69 -16.32
CA TRP A 193 9.12 7.08 -15.00
C TRP A 193 10.40 6.36 -14.58
N SER A 194 10.47 6.01 -13.30
CA SER A 194 11.54 5.19 -12.74
C SER A 194 11.04 3.84 -12.22
N GLY A 195 11.93 2.87 -12.15
CA GLY A 195 11.67 1.54 -11.60
C GLY A 195 12.21 1.36 -10.18
N PRO A 196 11.46 0.74 -9.24
CA PRO A 196 11.94 0.44 -7.90
C PRO A 196 12.46 -0.99 -7.73
N CYS A 197 12.33 -1.86 -8.74
CA CYS A 197 12.72 -3.27 -8.61
C CYS A 197 14.25 -3.41 -8.61
N SER A 198 14.78 -4.13 -7.62
CA SER A 198 16.24 -4.31 -7.42
C SER A 198 16.82 -5.53 -8.11
N HIS A 199 15.98 -6.44 -8.62
CA HIS A 199 16.40 -7.73 -9.12
C HIS A 199 15.41 -8.30 -10.14
N SER A 200 15.88 -9.21 -11.00
CA SER A 200 15.04 -9.87 -12.00
C SER A 200 14.25 -11.03 -11.41
N ALA A 201 12.98 -11.16 -11.80
CA ALA A 201 12.11 -12.26 -11.39
C ALA A 201 12.60 -13.63 -11.92
N LEU A 202 13.46 -13.66 -12.96
CA LEU A 202 14.07 -14.90 -13.44
C LEU A 202 14.95 -15.59 -12.38
N MET A 203 15.45 -14.86 -11.38
CA MET A 203 16.20 -15.45 -10.27
C MET A 203 15.29 -16.09 -9.20
N GLU A 204 13.99 -15.82 -9.26
CA GLU A 204 13.02 -16.29 -8.26
C GLU A 204 12.30 -17.57 -8.68
N ILE A 205 12.64 -18.15 -9.84
CA ILE A 205 12.03 -19.40 -10.29
C ILE A 205 12.64 -20.54 -9.45
N ASP A 206 11.94 -20.88 -8.37
CA ASP A 206 12.33 -21.95 -7.46
C ASP A 206 11.83 -23.32 -7.97
N PHE A 207 12.76 -24.10 -8.51
CA PHE A 207 12.52 -25.48 -8.96
C PHE A 207 12.67 -26.52 -7.83
N ALA A 208 13.03 -26.14 -6.60
CA ALA A 208 13.31 -27.08 -5.53
C ALA A 208 12.06 -27.78 -4.95
N ASN A 209 10.87 -27.22 -5.17
CA ASN A 209 9.59 -27.75 -4.64
C ASN A 209 8.75 -28.49 -5.69
N LEU A 210 9.32 -28.78 -6.86
CA LEU A 210 8.65 -29.53 -7.92
C LEU A 210 8.65 -31.02 -7.54
N LYS A 211 7.45 -31.59 -7.35
CA LYS A 211 7.26 -33.02 -7.14
C LYS A 211 7.70 -33.80 -8.38
N ASP A 212 8.07 -35.06 -8.16
CA ASP A 212 8.77 -35.97 -9.09
C ASP A 212 8.02 -36.34 -10.39
N ASP A 213 6.91 -35.68 -10.71
CA ASP A 213 6.03 -36.02 -11.84
C ASP A 213 6.36 -35.24 -13.14
N LEU A 214 7.42 -34.42 -13.15
CA LEU A 214 7.86 -33.72 -14.35
C LEU A 214 8.77 -34.63 -15.20
N PRO A 215 8.45 -34.86 -16.50
CA PRO A 215 9.40 -35.49 -17.39
C PRO A 215 10.68 -34.65 -17.45
N ASN A 216 11.84 -35.31 -17.31
CA ASN A 216 13.18 -34.73 -17.27
C ASN A 216 13.53 -33.92 -16.01
N LEU A 217 12.78 -34.05 -14.91
CA LEU A 217 13.15 -33.40 -13.64
C LEU A 217 14.50 -33.87 -13.11
N ASP A 218 14.81 -35.16 -13.25
CA ASP A 218 16.10 -35.71 -12.84
C ASP A 218 17.23 -35.20 -13.73
N GLU A 219 17.02 -35.01 -15.03
CA GLU A 219 18.00 -34.37 -15.92
C GLU A 219 18.23 -32.91 -15.56
N LEU A 220 17.17 -32.16 -15.20
CA LEU A 220 17.27 -30.78 -14.74
C LEU A 220 17.96 -30.67 -13.37
N ARG A 221 17.69 -31.62 -12.45
CA ARG A 221 18.37 -31.73 -11.15
C ARG A 221 19.84 -32.11 -11.33
N LEU A 222 20.15 -33.05 -12.23
CA LEU A 222 21.52 -33.47 -12.56
C LEU A 222 22.31 -32.36 -13.23
N ALA A 223 21.74 -31.64 -14.20
CA ALA A 223 22.37 -30.48 -14.83
C ALA A 223 22.66 -29.36 -13.81
N ARG A 224 21.78 -29.16 -12.82
CA ARG A 224 22.02 -28.23 -11.70
C ARG A 224 23.18 -28.68 -10.83
N ILE A 225 23.24 -29.95 -10.46
CA ILE A 225 24.34 -30.52 -9.66
C ILE A 225 25.65 -30.43 -10.44
N GLU A 226 25.66 -30.80 -11.72
CA GLU A 226 26.82 -30.78 -12.59
C GLU A 226 27.33 -29.35 -12.81
N HIS A 227 26.45 -28.39 -13.08
CA HIS A 227 26.82 -26.99 -13.27
C HIS A 227 27.28 -26.31 -11.97
N GLN A 228 26.68 -26.63 -10.82
CA GLN A 228 27.22 -26.22 -9.51
C GLN A 228 28.58 -26.87 -9.25
N SER A 229 28.79 -28.11 -9.70
CA SER A 229 30.08 -28.79 -9.62
C SER A 229 31.12 -28.16 -10.57
N LEU A 230 30.73 -27.72 -11.77
CA LEU A 230 31.60 -27.10 -12.77
C LEU A 230 31.94 -25.66 -12.39
N ALA A 231 30.96 -24.86 -11.99
CA ALA A 231 31.18 -23.51 -11.45
C ALA A 231 32.04 -23.54 -10.18
N SER A 232 31.90 -24.60 -9.36
CA SER A 232 32.80 -24.81 -8.23
C SER A 232 34.15 -25.42 -8.62
N LYS A 233 34.29 -26.19 -9.70
CA LYS A 233 35.56 -26.76 -10.17
C LYS A 233 36.40 -25.74 -10.96
N GLU A 234 35.83 -24.95 -11.87
CA GLU A 234 36.54 -23.88 -12.59
C GLU A 234 37.00 -22.75 -11.65
N TYR A 235 36.16 -22.41 -10.66
CA TYR A 235 36.51 -21.40 -9.66
C TYR A 235 37.46 -21.93 -8.56
N LYS A 236 37.49 -23.25 -8.28
CA LYS A 236 38.45 -23.85 -7.31
C LYS A 236 39.75 -24.35 -7.94
N SER A 237 39.80 -24.62 -9.24
CA SER A 237 41.01 -25.17 -9.90
C SER A 237 41.92 -24.11 -10.52
N SER A 238 41.45 -22.88 -10.71
CA SER A 238 42.33 -21.78 -11.09
C SER A 238 42.97 -21.15 -9.85
N GLU A 239 44.28 -20.95 -9.90
CA GLU A 239 45.07 -20.29 -8.83
C GLU A 239 44.49 -18.89 -8.50
N LYS A 240 43.98 -18.19 -9.52
CA LYS A 240 43.25 -16.91 -9.36
C LYS A 240 41.92 -17.07 -8.62
N GLY A 241 41.20 -18.16 -8.83
CA GLY A 241 39.93 -18.46 -8.16
C GLY A 241 40.11 -18.88 -6.69
N GLN A 242 41.19 -19.60 -6.37
CA GLN A 242 41.57 -19.89 -4.97
C GLN A 242 41.97 -18.62 -4.21
N VAL A 243 42.79 -17.76 -4.81
CA VAL A 243 43.18 -16.46 -4.22
C VAL A 243 41.96 -15.53 -4.06
N ALA A 244 41.02 -15.52 -5.02
CA ALA A 244 39.78 -14.76 -4.89
C ALA A 244 38.84 -15.33 -3.82
N MET A 245 38.77 -16.67 -3.69
CA MET A 245 38.01 -17.35 -2.62
C MET A 245 38.59 -17.08 -1.24
N GLU A 246 39.91 -17.10 -1.08
CA GLU A 246 40.54 -16.76 0.19
C GLU A 246 40.33 -15.28 0.53
N LYS A 247 40.54 -14.36 -0.43
CA LYS A 247 40.21 -12.94 -0.23
C LYS A 247 38.74 -12.72 0.10
N TYR A 248 37.83 -13.47 -0.53
CA TYR A 248 36.40 -13.38 -0.23
C TYR A 248 36.06 -13.99 1.13
N LYS A 249 36.69 -15.10 1.53
CA LYS A 249 36.53 -15.69 2.87
C LYS A 249 37.08 -14.77 3.96
N ASP A 250 38.20 -14.12 3.73
CA ASP A 250 38.79 -13.17 4.68
C ASP A 250 38.00 -11.87 4.72
N SER A 251 37.50 -11.39 3.57
CA SER A 251 36.55 -10.28 3.51
C SER A 251 35.23 -10.62 4.20
N LEU A 252 34.73 -11.85 4.07
CA LEU A 252 33.56 -12.33 4.79
C LEU A 252 33.84 -12.45 6.29
N LYS A 253 34.98 -13.00 6.71
CA LYS A 253 35.36 -13.06 8.14
C LYS A 253 35.45 -11.67 8.75
N GLU A 254 36.04 -10.71 8.06
CA GLU A 254 36.12 -9.32 8.53
C GLU A 254 34.74 -8.63 8.50
N ALA A 255 33.91 -8.90 7.49
CA ALA A 255 32.53 -8.45 7.42
C ALA A 255 31.65 -9.08 8.52
N TYR A 256 31.87 -10.35 8.87
CA TYR A 256 31.16 -11.02 9.96
C TYR A 256 31.66 -10.54 11.32
N ARG A 257 32.96 -10.26 11.50
CA ARG A 257 33.52 -9.65 12.71
C ARG A 257 32.96 -8.25 12.95
N THR A 258 32.93 -7.42 11.90
CA THR A 258 32.33 -6.08 11.95
C THR A 258 30.81 -6.13 12.09
N ASN A 259 30.12 -7.14 11.54
CA ASN A 259 28.68 -7.33 11.73
C ASN A 259 28.37 -7.84 13.14
N GLU A 260 29.20 -8.68 13.75
CA GLU A 260 29.05 -9.13 15.13
C GLU A 260 29.31 -7.99 16.12
N GLU A 261 30.35 -7.16 15.91
CA GLU A 261 30.57 -5.91 16.64
C GLU A 261 29.40 -4.92 16.46
N PHE A 262 28.82 -4.83 15.25
CA PHE A 262 27.65 -4.00 14.98
C PHE A 262 26.38 -4.58 15.61
N ARG A 263 26.26 -5.91 15.68
CA ARG A 263 25.13 -6.63 16.27
C ARG A 263 25.17 -6.50 17.79
N GLU A 264 26.34 -6.57 18.42
CA GLU A 264 26.54 -6.31 19.84
C GLU A 264 26.29 -4.84 20.19
N LYS A 265 26.83 -3.89 19.42
CA LYS A 265 26.52 -2.46 19.58
C LYS A 265 25.03 -2.19 19.41
N ARG A 266 24.37 -2.83 18.43
CA ARG A 266 22.93 -2.69 18.20
C ARG A 266 22.11 -3.38 19.29
N LEU A 267 22.59 -4.48 19.88
CA LEU A 267 21.94 -5.13 21.02
C LEU A 267 22.06 -4.27 22.29
N GLN A 268 23.22 -3.66 22.54
CA GLN A 268 23.41 -2.68 23.61
C GLN A 268 22.54 -1.44 23.39
N TYR A 269 22.54 -0.87 22.18
CA TYR A 269 21.71 0.28 21.82
C TYR A 269 20.22 -0.07 21.92
N SER A 270 19.80 -1.28 21.52
CA SER A 270 18.42 -1.75 21.65
C SER A 270 18.03 -1.96 23.11
N LYS A 271 18.91 -2.48 23.97
CA LYS A 271 18.68 -2.59 25.42
C LYS A 271 18.56 -1.22 26.08
N GLN A 272 19.36 -0.25 25.64
CA GLN A 272 19.32 1.13 26.12
C GLN A 272 18.06 1.87 25.64
N CYS A 273 17.71 1.77 24.35
CA CYS A 273 16.48 2.34 23.80
C CYS A 273 15.21 1.68 24.36
N THR A 274 15.24 0.41 24.75
CA THR A 274 14.09 -0.23 25.42
C THR A 274 13.97 0.21 26.89
N ALA A 275 15.07 0.50 27.58
CA ALA A 275 15.04 1.11 28.91
C ALA A 275 14.52 2.56 28.84
N ASP A 276 15.04 3.36 27.92
CA ASP A 276 14.64 4.76 27.70
C ASP A 276 13.19 4.87 27.19
N GLY A 277 12.79 3.96 26.29
CA GLY A 277 11.42 3.85 25.79
C GLY A 277 10.42 3.46 26.88
N LYS A 278 10.76 2.51 27.76
CA LYS A 278 9.93 2.17 28.93
C LYS A 278 9.80 3.36 29.89
N GLN A 279 10.88 4.12 30.09
CA GLN A 279 10.87 5.32 30.93
C GLN A 279 10.06 6.47 30.29
N ALA A 280 10.13 6.65 28.97
CA ALA A 280 9.34 7.63 28.23
C ALA A 280 7.85 7.28 28.23
N ILE A 281 7.48 6.01 28.05
CA ILE A 281 6.10 5.54 28.18
C ILE A 281 5.58 5.75 29.60
N ALA A 282 6.36 5.44 30.64
CA ALA A 282 5.99 5.70 32.03
C ALA A 282 5.76 7.20 32.31
N ARG A 283 6.66 8.08 31.84
CA ARG A 283 6.52 9.54 31.94
C ARG A 283 5.29 10.05 31.20
N THR A 284 4.98 9.47 30.03
CA THR A 284 3.83 9.87 29.22
C THR A 284 2.52 9.42 29.86
N LYS A 285 2.45 8.19 30.39
CA LYS A 285 1.31 7.69 31.18
C LYS A 285 1.10 8.53 32.44
N TYR A 286 2.18 8.91 33.13
CA TYR A 286 2.11 9.79 34.29
C TYR A 286 1.55 11.18 33.92
N LYS A 287 2.11 11.83 32.90
CA LYS A 287 1.61 13.14 32.39
C LYS A 287 0.16 13.06 31.91
N ALA A 288 -0.24 11.96 31.27
CA ALA A 288 -1.62 11.74 30.85
C ALA A 288 -2.55 11.58 32.06
N SER A 289 -2.12 10.89 33.11
CA SER A 289 -2.90 10.74 34.35
C SER A 289 -3.06 12.07 35.12
N GLU A 290 -2.00 12.89 35.17
CA GLU A 290 -2.03 14.25 35.73
C GLU A 290 -2.99 15.15 34.93
N LYS A 291 -2.90 15.10 33.60
CA LYS A 291 -3.80 15.84 32.72
C LYS A 291 -5.25 15.41 32.90
N TYR A 292 -5.51 14.10 33.02
CA TYR A 292 -6.85 13.58 33.28
C TYR A 292 -7.40 14.10 34.62
N LYS A 293 -6.62 14.04 35.71
CA LYS A 293 -7.02 14.59 37.02
C LYS A 293 -7.31 16.10 36.96
N SER A 294 -6.48 16.87 36.26
CA SER A 294 -6.69 18.30 36.05
C SER A 294 -7.97 18.58 35.25
N THR A 295 -8.25 17.79 34.23
CA THR A 295 -9.45 17.92 33.40
C THR A 295 -10.71 17.55 34.19
N GLU A 296 -10.65 16.50 35.01
CA GLU A 296 -11.74 16.10 35.90
C GLU A 296 -12.03 17.17 36.97
N ALA A 297 -10.99 17.78 37.54
CA ALA A 297 -11.14 18.91 38.46
C ALA A 297 -11.77 20.14 37.77
N ALA A 298 -11.34 20.46 36.55
CA ALA A 298 -11.93 21.54 35.77
C ALA A 298 -13.41 21.26 35.42
N TYR A 299 -13.75 20.02 35.08
CA TYR A 299 -15.12 19.62 34.80
C TYR A 299 -16.02 19.75 36.04
N LYS A 300 -15.56 19.27 37.20
CA LYS A 300 -16.28 19.44 38.48
C LYS A 300 -16.46 20.91 38.85
N ALA A 301 -15.44 21.74 38.66
CA ALA A 301 -15.53 23.19 38.88
C ALA A 301 -16.52 23.87 37.92
N SER A 302 -16.53 23.45 36.64
CA SER A 302 -17.46 23.98 35.65
C SER A 302 -18.92 23.60 35.93
N GLY A 303 -19.16 22.37 36.41
CA GLY A 303 -20.47 21.91 36.86
C GLY A 303 -20.97 22.71 38.06
N ALA A 304 -20.11 22.93 39.06
CA ALA A 304 -20.44 23.76 40.23
C ALA A 304 -20.75 25.21 39.84
N LEU A 305 -20.02 25.79 38.88
CA LEU A 305 -20.28 27.13 38.36
C LEU A 305 -21.61 27.21 37.60
N ALA A 306 -21.93 26.19 36.79
CA ALA A 306 -23.20 26.11 36.06
C ALA A 306 -24.41 25.98 37.00
N GLU A 307 -24.29 25.18 38.06
CA GLU A 307 -25.32 25.08 39.11
C GLU A 307 -25.51 26.40 39.86
N SER A 308 -24.41 27.10 40.20
CA SER A 308 -24.46 28.42 40.82
C SER A 308 -25.19 29.43 39.93
N LYS A 309 -24.81 29.54 38.65
CA LYS A 309 -25.48 30.42 37.68
C LYS A 309 -26.97 30.10 37.51
N SER A 310 -27.34 28.81 37.53
CA SER A 310 -28.74 28.38 37.48
C SER A 310 -29.53 28.82 38.72
N LYS A 311 -28.94 28.73 39.92
CA LYS A 311 -29.54 29.23 41.17
C LYS A 311 -29.72 30.75 41.15
N TYR A 312 -28.73 31.51 40.68
CA TYR A 312 -28.84 32.97 40.52
C TYR A 312 -29.92 33.37 39.50
N ALA A 313 -29.96 32.72 38.33
CA ALA A 313 -30.98 33.00 37.31
C ALA A 313 -32.41 32.70 37.80
N LYS A 314 -32.61 31.66 38.61
CA LYS A 314 -33.90 31.39 39.26
C LYS A 314 -34.26 32.46 40.30
N SER A 315 -33.28 32.93 41.08
CA SER A 315 -33.47 34.01 42.05
C SER A 315 -33.90 35.32 41.38
N ASP A 316 -33.25 35.70 40.28
CA ASP A 316 -33.58 36.93 39.55
C ASP A 316 -34.96 36.86 38.88
N LYS A 317 -35.33 35.69 38.33
CA LYS A 317 -36.69 35.47 37.81
C LYS A 317 -37.74 35.61 38.91
N ASN A 318 -37.48 35.10 40.12
CA ASN A 318 -38.39 35.22 41.25
C ASN A 318 -38.52 36.67 41.73
N LYS A 319 -37.41 37.43 41.81
CA LYS A 319 -37.43 38.86 42.14
C LYS A 319 -38.21 39.68 41.10
N ALA A 320 -38.01 39.41 39.81
CA ALA A 320 -38.74 40.07 38.73
C ALA A 320 -40.25 39.75 38.77
N ALA A 321 -40.63 38.51 39.11
CA ALA A 321 -42.02 38.12 39.28
C ALA A 321 -42.68 38.83 40.48
N GLN A 322 -41.99 38.91 41.62
CA GLN A 322 -42.47 39.65 42.80
C GLN A 322 -42.65 41.15 42.51
N ALA A 323 -41.71 41.76 41.78
CA ALA A 323 -41.82 43.17 41.39
C ALA A 323 -43.03 43.44 40.48
N LYS A 324 -43.30 42.53 39.53
CA LYS A 324 -44.50 42.61 38.66
C LYS A 324 -45.79 42.47 39.45
N TYR A 325 -45.84 41.57 40.44
CA TYR A 325 -46.99 41.38 41.32
C TYR A 325 -47.25 42.63 42.20
N ALA A 326 -46.20 43.19 42.80
CA ALA A 326 -46.34 44.42 43.59
C ALA A 326 -46.82 45.62 42.74
N ALA A 327 -46.38 45.69 41.49
CA ALA A 327 -46.82 46.73 40.55
C ALA A 327 -48.30 46.56 40.13
N SER A 328 -48.76 45.33 39.89
CA SER A 328 -50.17 45.06 39.56
C SER A 328 -51.10 45.35 40.74
N GLU A 329 -50.67 45.03 41.96
CA GLU A 329 -51.42 45.33 43.19
C GLU A 329 -51.56 46.84 43.43
N LYS A 330 -50.47 47.62 43.21
CA LYS A 330 -50.53 49.09 43.25
C LYS A 330 -51.49 49.66 42.20
N LYS A 331 -51.45 49.15 40.95
CA LYS A 331 -52.39 49.56 39.90
C LYS A 331 -53.85 49.25 40.26
N GLY A 332 -54.11 48.08 40.85
CA GLY A 332 -55.43 47.69 41.35
C GLY A 332 -55.96 48.64 42.43
N LYS A 333 -55.12 48.98 43.42
CA LYS A 333 -55.46 49.93 44.49
C LYS A 333 -55.77 51.34 43.95
N VAL A 334 -55.02 51.82 42.96
CA VAL A 334 -55.28 53.13 42.30
C VAL A 334 -56.59 53.10 41.50
N ALA A 335 -56.85 52.02 40.76
CA ALA A 335 -58.09 51.86 40.00
C ALA A 335 -59.33 51.80 40.92
N ALA A 336 -59.23 51.10 42.06
CA ALA A 336 -60.28 51.04 43.08
C ALA A 336 -60.59 52.43 43.67
N LYS A 337 -59.55 53.20 44.04
CA LYS A 337 -59.73 54.59 44.52
C LYS A 337 -60.41 55.48 43.48
N ARG A 338 -60.02 55.36 42.19
CA ARG A 338 -60.66 56.12 41.09
C ARG A 338 -62.14 55.75 40.91
N ARG A 339 -62.50 54.46 40.99
CA ARG A 339 -63.91 54.01 40.93
C ARG A 339 -64.73 54.54 42.10
N GLN A 340 -64.18 54.50 43.32
CA GLN A 340 -64.84 55.00 44.52
C GLN A 340 -65.04 56.54 44.45
N ALA A 341 -64.06 57.28 43.93
CA ALA A 341 -64.18 58.71 43.70
C ALA A 341 -65.28 59.05 42.67
N LYS A 342 -65.30 58.33 41.53
CA LYS A 342 -66.38 58.48 40.52
C LYS A 342 -67.76 58.20 41.10
N TYR A 343 -67.89 57.14 41.91
CA TYR A 343 -69.15 56.81 42.57
C TYR A 343 -69.60 57.92 43.54
N ARG A 344 -68.69 58.46 44.36
CA ARG A 344 -68.98 59.59 45.27
C ARG A 344 -69.40 60.84 44.50
N ALA A 345 -68.73 61.16 43.39
CA ALA A 345 -69.09 62.29 42.54
C ALA A 345 -70.48 62.12 41.92
N LYS A 346 -70.78 60.93 41.38
CA LYS A 346 -72.10 60.61 40.80
C LYS A 346 -73.21 60.68 41.85
N LYS A 347 -72.95 60.19 43.07
CA LYS A 347 -73.90 60.29 44.21
C LYS A 347 -74.10 61.73 44.66
N LYS A 348 -73.06 62.57 44.65
CA LYS A 348 -73.16 64.01 44.96
C LYS A 348 -74.00 64.73 43.90
N LEU A 349 -73.76 64.47 42.61
CA LEU A 349 -74.53 65.02 41.50
C LEU A 349 -76.02 64.64 41.59
N ALA A 350 -76.31 63.36 41.84
CA ALA A 350 -77.69 62.89 42.03
C ALA A 350 -78.39 63.54 43.22
N ARG A 351 -77.67 63.82 44.32
CA ARG A 351 -78.22 64.58 45.46
C ARG A 351 -78.54 66.03 45.11
N MET A 352 -77.65 66.71 44.36
CA MET A 352 -77.90 68.08 43.90
C MET A 352 -79.08 68.16 42.92
N GLN A 353 -79.27 67.16 42.07
CA GLN A 353 -80.42 67.08 41.15
C GLN A 353 -81.73 66.75 41.87
N ALA A 354 -81.68 65.96 42.95
CA ALA A 354 -82.86 65.63 43.75
C ALA A 354 -83.29 66.76 44.70
N SER A 355 -82.37 67.64 45.10
CA SER A 355 -82.64 68.78 45.97
C SER A 355 -83.11 70.01 45.19
N GLY A 356 -83.99 69.85 44.19
CA GLY A 356 -84.50 70.95 43.34
C GLY A 356 -85.07 72.11 44.16
N HIS A 357 -84.18 73.04 44.51
CA HIS A 357 -84.39 74.32 45.18
C HIS A 357 -83.27 75.26 44.77
#